data_AF-A0A6G3MHY4-F1
#
_entry.id   AF-A0A6G3MHY4-F1
#
_cell.length_a   1.000
_cell.length_b   1.000
_cell.length_c   1.000
_cell.angle_alpha   90.00
_cell.angle_beta   90.00
_cell.angle_gamma   90.00
#
_symmetry.space_group_name_H-M   'P 1'
#
loop_
_entity.id
_entity.type
_entity.pdbx_description
1 polymer ?
#
loop_
_entity_poly.entity_id
_entity_poly.type
_entity_poly.pdbx_seq_one_letter_code
_entity_poly.pdbx_strand_id
1 'polypeptide(L)'
;IIHACPCRLGAYLHGYIEQFNLSMSLPDWIHCNHCFKENTFGCVFFLTSCGHILCQNCVDSTSHTLCKLCSNRGNVVEINSNMRPDISIMFTDPLTTLQKIFQQLAKAC
;
A
#
# COMPACT_ATOMS: atom_id res chain seq x y z
N ILE A 1 -43.47 -12.06 -2.38
CA ILE A 1 -42.74 -11.50 -3.54
C ILE A 1 -42.59 -10.00 -3.28
N ILE A 2 -41.48 -9.61 -2.66
CA ILE A 2 -41.19 -8.21 -2.31
C ILE A 2 -40.52 -7.55 -3.51
N HIS A 3 -41.17 -6.54 -4.09
CA HIS A 3 -40.63 -5.69 -5.14
C HIS A 3 -39.40 -4.94 -4.60
N ALA A 4 -38.21 -5.25 -5.11
CA ALA A 4 -37.00 -4.48 -4.82
C ALA A 4 -36.94 -3.25 -5.74
N CYS A 5 -36.90 -2.04 -5.16
CA CYS A 5 -36.66 -0.80 -5.90
C CYS A 5 -35.29 -0.86 -6.58
N PRO A 6 -35.18 -0.59 -7.90
CA PRO A 6 -33.91 -0.53 -8.63
C PRO A 6 -32.91 0.47 -8.03
N CYS A 7 -33.42 1.45 -7.28
CA CYS A 7 -32.66 2.51 -6.64
C CYS A 7 -31.78 2.05 -5.44
N ARG A 8 -31.97 0.83 -4.90
CA ARG A 8 -31.21 0.33 -3.73
C ARG A 8 -30.12 -0.70 -4.03
N LEU A 9 -30.06 -1.29 -5.23
CA LEU A 9 -28.97 -2.21 -5.58
C LEU A 9 -27.62 -1.50 -5.72
N GLY A 10 -27.61 -0.24 -6.18
CA GLY A 10 -26.39 0.55 -6.29
C GLY A 10 -25.73 0.80 -4.93
N ALA A 11 -26.51 1.07 -3.88
CA ALA A 11 -25.98 1.33 -2.54
C ALA A 11 -25.43 0.07 -1.85
N TYR A 12 -25.98 -1.11 -2.12
CA TYR A 12 -25.48 -2.38 -1.57
C TYR A 12 -24.14 -2.78 -2.19
N LEU A 13 -23.94 -2.56 -3.50
CA LEU A 13 -22.66 -2.82 -4.16
C LEU A 13 -21.60 -1.75 -3.81
N HIS A 14 -22.00 -0.48 -3.70
CA HIS A 14 -21.07 0.59 -3.33
C HIS A 14 -20.60 0.49 -1.87
N GLY A 15 -21.48 0.05 -0.95
CA GLY A 15 -21.13 -0.20 0.44
C GLY A 15 -20.21 -1.42 0.65
N TYR A 16 -20.31 -2.43 -0.22
CA TYR A 16 -19.45 -3.62 -0.15
C TYR A 16 -18.02 -3.34 -0.66
N ILE A 17 -17.87 -2.47 -1.67
CA ILE A 17 -16.56 -2.12 -2.23
C ILE A 17 -15.76 -1.24 -1.26
N GLU A 18 -16.41 -0.33 -0.52
CA GLU A 18 -15.71 0.50 0.48
C GLU A 18 -15.31 -0.28 1.74
N GLN A 19 -16.02 -1.35 2.11
CA GLN A 19 -15.67 -2.18 3.28
C GLN A 19 -14.60 -3.25 2.97
N PHE A 20 -14.46 -3.67 1.71
CA PHE A 20 -13.43 -4.66 1.32
C PHE A 20 -12.02 -4.08 1.21
N ASN A 21 -11.88 -2.75 1.14
CA ASN A 21 -10.59 -2.06 1.00
C ASN A 21 -9.94 -1.60 2.31
N LEU A 22 -10.53 -1.90 3.49
CA LEU A 22 -10.09 -1.30 4.75
C LEU A 22 -9.44 -2.23 5.78
N SER A 23 -8.99 -3.42 5.41
CA SER A 23 -8.04 -4.16 6.25
C SER A 23 -7.27 -5.21 5.47
N MET A 24 -5.94 -5.10 5.50
CA MET A 24 -4.93 -6.16 5.22
C MET A 24 -4.30 -6.22 3.82
N SER A 25 -4.55 -5.29 2.90
CA SER A 25 -3.77 -5.21 1.65
C SER A 25 -2.95 -3.93 1.59
N LEU A 26 -1.66 -4.09 1.25
CA LEU A 26 -0.81 -2.96 0.85
C LEU A 26 -1.41 -2.31 -0.43
N PRO A 27 -0.96 -1.10 -0.82
CA PRO A 27 -1.37 -0.52 -2.09
C PRO A 27 -1.11 -1.47 -3.28
N ASP A 28 -2.01 -1.48 -4.28
CA ASP A 28 -1.94 -2.41 -5.41
C ASP A 28 -0.67 -2.27 -6.26
N TRP A 29 -0.03 -1.10 -6.23
CA TRP A 29 1.22 -0.86 -6.95
C TRP A 29 2.44 -1.51 -6.26
N ILE A 30 2.28 -2.02 -5.04
CA ILE A 30 3.37 -2.72 -4.33
C ILE A 30 3.60 -4.09 -4.93
N HIS A 31 4.84 -4.30 -5.36
CA HIS A 31 5.33 -5.57 -5.86
C HIS A 31 6.81 -5.73 -5.49
N CYS A 32 7.34 -6.94 -5.60
CA CYS A 32 8.76 -7.17 -5.44
C CYS A 32 9.51 -6.66 -6.68
N ASN A 33 10.46 -5.76 -6.51
CA ASN A 33 11.24 -5.20 -7.62
C ASN A 33 12.23 -6.22 -8.21
N HIS A 34 12.46 -7.37 -7.56
CA HIS A 34 13.35 -8.42 -8.05
C HIS A 34 12.60 -9.53 -8.81
N CYS A 35 11.51 -10.06 -8.25
CA CYS A 35 10.79 -11.21 -8.79
C CYS A 35 9.37 -10.87 -9.29
N PHE A 36 8.98 -9.60 -9.26
CA PHE A 36 7.67 -9.10 -9.69
C PHE A 36 6.47 -9.73 -8.97
N LYS A 37 6.68 -10.34 -7.80
CA LYS A 37 5.60 -10.88 -6.97
C LYS A 37 4.67 -9.74 -6.58
N GLU A 38 3.43 -9.83 -7.03
CA GLU A 38 2.34 -8.89 -6.71
C GLU A 38 1.91 -9.01 -5.23
N ASN A 39 1.32 -7.93 -4.74
CA ASN A 39 0.71 -7.87 -3.42
C ASN A 39 -0.58 -8.73 -3.34
N THR A 40 -0.38 -10.02 -3.10
CA THR A 40 -1.46 -10.96 -2.77
C THR A 40 -1.59 -11.15 -1.25
N PHE A 41 -2.77 -11.55 -0.77
CA PHE A 41 -3.02 -11.79 0.66
C PHE A 41 -1.94 -12.66 1.31
N GLY A 42 -1.40 -12.20 2.45
CA GLY A 42 -0.36 -12.90 3.21
C GLY A 42 1.08 -12.70 2.72
N CYS A 43 1.32 -11.86 1.71
CA CYS A 43 2.67 -11.50 1.30
C CYS A 43 3.26 -10.39 2.18
N VAL A 44 4.49 -10.59 2.67
CA VAL A 44 5.24 -9.56 3.39
C VAL A 44 6.27 -8.91 2.46
N PHE A 45 6.33 -7.58 2.50
CA PHE A 45 7.27 -6.77 1.71
C PHE A 45 8.15 -5.92 2.62
N PHE A 46 9.34 -5.64 2.14
CA PHE A 46 10.39 -4.90 2.83
C PHE A 46 10.92 -3.79 1.94
N LEU A 47 11.10 -2.59 2.51
CA LEU A 47 11.76 -1.46 1.88
C LEU A 47 13.24 -1.44 2.29
N THR A 48 14.15 -1.47 1.32
CA THR A 48 15.59 -1.30 1.58
C THR A 48 15.96 0.17 1.74
N SER A 49 17.10 0.43 2.37
CA SER A 49 17.66 1.80 2.50
C SER A 49 17.96 2.47 1.16
N CYS A 50 18.13 1.69 0.08
CA CYS A 50 18.30 2.19 -1.28
C CYS A 50 16.98 2.34 -2.05
N GLY A 51 15.83 2.16 -1.41
CA GLY A 51 14.51 2.41 -1.98
C GLY A 51 13.88 1.25 -2.77
N HIS A 52 14.49 0.07 -2.78
CA HIS A 52 13.93 -1.09 -3.47
C HIS A 52 12.95 -1.86 -2.56
N ILE A 53 11.85 -2.30 -3.14
CA ILE A 53 10.85 -3.14 -2.46
C ILE A 53 11.15 -4.61 -2.76
N LEU A 54 11.28 -5.43 -1.72
CA LEU A 54 11.58 -6.87 -1.83
C LEU A 54 10.54 -7.68 -1.05
N CYS A 55 10.10 -8.82 -1.58
CA CYS A 55 9.26 -9.75 -0.81
C CYS A 55 10.10 -10.55 0.20
N GLN A 56 9.44 -11.20 1.16
CA GLN A 56 10.06 -12.06 2.17
C GLN A 56 10.99 -13.15 1.61
N ASN A 57 10.77 -13.62 0.39
CA ASN A 57 11.62 -14.63 -0.26
C ASN A 57 12.86 -14.00 -0.93
N CYS A 58 12.82 -12.71 -1.23
CA CYS A 58 13.88 -11.97 -1.90
C CYS A 58 14.74 -11.18 -0.91
N VAL A 59 14.23 -10.84 0.27
CA VAL A 59 15.01 -10.21 1.32
C VAL A 59 15.96 -11.23 1.96
N ASP A 60 17.22 -10.85 2.16
CA ASP A 60 18.15 -11.67 2.94
C ASP A 60 17.98 -11.30 4.42
N SER A 61 17.58 -12.22 5.28
CA SER A 61 17.30 -11.95 6.70
C SER A 61 18.55 -11.75 7.57
N THR A 62 19.71 -11.47 6.97
CA THR A 62 20.97 -11.27 7.69
C THR A 62 21.16 -9.81 8.14
N SER A 63 22.01 -9.59 9.15
CA SER A 63 22.20 -8.29 9.84
C SER A 63 22.60 -7.11 8.95
N HIS A 64 23.09 -7.39 7.73
CA HIS A 64 23.31 -6.38 6.71
C HIS A 64 22.74 -6.88 5.38
N THR A 65 21.50 -6.51 5.11
CA THR A 65 20.84 -6.80 3.84
C THR A 65 21.62 -6.17 2.68
N LEU A 66 22.17 -7.03 1.83
CA LEU A 66 22.62 -6.65 0.51
C LEU A 66 21.39 -6.54 -0.39
N CYS A 67 21.16 -5.37 -1.00
CA CYS A 67 20.06 -5.24 -1.95
C CYS A 67 20.32 -6.11 -3.19
N LYS A 68 19.43 -7.06 -3.50
CA LYS A 68 19.56 -7.94 -4.69
C LYS A 68 19.53 -7.21 -6.02
N LEU A 69 19.11 -5.94 -6.05
CA LEU A 69 19.00 -5.13 -7.28
C LEU A 69 20.23 -4.26 -7.52
N CYS A 70 20.73 -3.55 -6.51
CA CYS A 70 21.84 -2.61 -6.67
C CYS A 70 23.10 -2.96 -5.85
N SER A 71 23.08 -4.06 -5.10
CA SER A 71 24.19 -4.50 -4.24
C SER A 71 24.63 -3.49 -3.16
N ASN A 72 23.82 -2.46 -2.88
CA ASN A 72 24.05 -1.58 -1.75
C ASN A 72 23.76 -2.32 -0.43
N ARG A 73 24.64 -2.12 0.54
CA ARG A 73 24.42 -2.56 1.93
C ARG A 73 23.53 -1.56 2.63
N GLY A 74 22.57 -2.05 3.39
CA GLY A 74 21.71 -1.20 4.20
C GLY A 74 20.77 -2.01 5.07
N ASN A 75 19.92 -1.30 5.80
CA ASN A 75 18.83 -1.89 6.56
C ASN A 75 17.62 -2.10 5.66
N VAL A 76 16.77 -3.02 6.07
CA VAL A 76 15.41 -3.20 5.55
C VAL A 76 14.40 -2.90 6.64
N VAL A 77 13.27 -2.34 6.24
CA VAL A 77 12.11 -2.10 7.10
C VAL A 77 10.91 -2.78 6.48
N GLU A 78 10.14 -3.51 7.28
CA GLU A 78 8.89 -4.12 6.81
C GLU A 78 7.87 -3.04 6.45
N ILE A 79 7.20 -3.21 5.30
CA ILE A 79 6.14 -2.32 4.85
C ILE A 79 4.85 -2.76 5.55
N ASN A 80 4.49 -2.08 6.63
CA ASN A 80 3.27 -2.32 7.40
C ASN A 80 2.74 -1.03 8.06
N SER A 81 1.66 -1.14 8.83
CA SER A 81 1.04 -0.01 9.54
C SER A 81 1.89 0.57 10.67
N ASN A 82 2.97 -0.11 11.07
CA ASN A 82 3.89 0.32 12.11
C ASN A 82 5.12 1.07 11.54
N MET A 83 5.12 1.40 10.25
CA MET A 83 6.16 2.26 9.66
C MET A 83 6.14 3.66 10.28
N ARG A 84 7.31 4.29 10.31
CA ARG A 84 7.42 5.69 10.72
C ARG A 84 6.62 6.60 9.76
N PRO A 85 5.98 7.67 10.25
CA PRO A 85 5.13 8.54 9.42
C PRO A 85 5.81 9.16 8.20
N ASP A 86 7.11 9.47 8.32
CA ASP A 86 7.95 10.01 7.25
C ASP A 86 8.14 9.02 6.08
N ILE A 87 8.04 7.72 6.36
CA ILE A 87 8.16 6.65 5.36
C ILE A 87 6.77 6.21 4.89
N SER A 88 5.78 6.13 5.80
CA SER A 88 4.43 5.68 5.45
C SER A 88 3.73 6.59 4.45
N ILE A 89 4.05 7.88 4.44
CA ILE A 89 3.50 8.85 3.46
C ILE A 89 3.84 8.46 2.01
N MET A 90 4.97 7.78 1.78
CA MET A 90 5.36 7.30 0.45
C MET A 90 4.44 6.19 -0.08
N PHE A 91 3.66 5.58 0.80
CA PHE A 91 2.72 4.49 0.50
C PHE A 91 1.25 4.93 0.52
N THR A 92 0.99 6.24 0.65
CA THR A 92 -0.37 6.79 0.64
C THR A 92 -0.84 7.00 -0.79
N ASP A 93 -2.14 6.85 -1.04
CA ASP A 93 -2.72 7.15 -2.35
C ASP A 93 -2.49 8.64 -2.70
N PRO A 94 -1.78 8.95 -3.79
CA PRO A 94 -1.52 10.33 -4.20
C PRO A 94 -2.81 11.12 -4.46
N LEU A 95 -3.88 10.47 -4.94
CA LEU A 95 -5.16 11.14 -5.19
C LEU A 95 -5.79 11.62 -3.89
N THR A 96 -5.80 10.78 -2.84
CA THR A 96 -6.33 11.19 -1.53
C THR A 96 -5.54 12.35 -0.93
N THR A 97 -4.22 12.36 -1.12
CA THR A 97 -3.35 13.44 -0.65
C THR A 97 -3.65 14.74 -1.39
N LEU A 98 -3.77 14.67 -2.72
CA LEU A 98 -4.10 15.81 -3.55
C LEU A 98 -5.48 16.40 -3.22
N GLN A 99 -6.50 15.55 -3.05
CA GLN A 99 -7.85 15.98 -2.67
C GLN A 99 -7.86 16.71 -1.34
N LYS A 100 -7.11 16.23 -0.34
CA LYS A 100 -6.99 16.90 0.97
C LYS A 100 -6.39 18.29 0.82
N ILE A 101 -5.34 18.44 0.02
CA ILE A 101 -4.70 19.74 -0.24
C ILE A 101 -5.69 20.70 -0.91
N PHE A 102 -6.40 20.26 -1.96
CA PHE A 102 -7.41 21.08 -2.62
C PHE A 102 -8.51 21.56 -1.67
N GLN A 103 -8.99 20.69 -0.79
CA GLN A 103 -9.99 21.05 0.22
C GLN A 103 -9.47 22.06 1.25
N GLN A 104 -8.20 21.98 1.63
CA GLN A 104 -7.58 22.94 2.54
C GLN A 104 -7.43 24.31 1.89
N LEU A 105 -6.99 24.35 0.63
CA LEU A 105 -6.87 25.59 -0.13
C LEU A 105 -8.24 26.24 -0.36
N ALA A 106 -9.26 25.45 -0.69
CA ALA A 106 -10.63 25.97 -0.89
C ALA A 106 -11.26 26.57 0.38
N LYS A 107 -10.82 26.14 1.58
CA LYS A 107 -11.30 26.69 2.87
C LYS A 107 -10.52 27.91 3.34
N ALA A 108 -9.36 28.17 2.74
CA ALA A 108 -8.49 29.31 3.08
C ALA A 108 -8.85 30.59 2.29
N CYS A 109 -9.78 30.49 1.32
CA CYS A 109 -10.38 31.59 0.57
C CYS A 109 -11.73 31.96 1.18
#